data_AF-A0A287CWB4-F1
#
_entry.id   AF-A0A287CWB4-F1
#
_cell.length_a   1.000
_cell.length_b   1.000
_cell.length_c   1.000
_cell.angle_alpha   90.00
_cell.angle_beta   90.00
_cell.angle_gamma   90.00
#
_symmetry.space_group_name_H-M   'P 1'
#
loop_
_entity.id
_entity.type
_entity.pdbx_description
1 polymer ?
#
loop_
_entity_poly.entity_id
_entity_poly.type
_entity_poly.pdbx_seq_one_letter_code
_entity_poly.pdbx_strand_id
1 'polypeptide(L)'
;MDDLDDVTQSSETASEDFELHYHNYENILLLIEQHRMECKDSVSLLKICDAVHSFKRLIKLKKNHCKLLKAKILKVENKVTGLQKELSETKEHEKVEQEQELCNLRFTLKQEQEKRKNTDWLYEKIEEQLREKQEQYNKEVEVKQQLKISLRTLDMELKTVRKNLNQVLEERNDIQRQLSQKENVRILQDGILCKQKEIETTQEKMSSELQEAQNQHTEAVRCAEKMKDRLQKLELKNSKLKVIIKKQAEKNEQLQKNLFSANLVSYKLEIELLSMKSIQKEYEKLEKNKKKLEQKVERLKSHIEKNMIKHDQVKQYEKEVQKRARQDLEEKLEQINLFLQTQAESQHLQQIRENNSASIKGQMELRIKHLESELFKMRTQEDSNRKQLGIYQEICLEGFQITKSLSDELDKTNEKLKEVNTKLLIEKHYNRSLQHSTLSTRPVSECHCTVNHDCFVFDRSFTPRRNLVAPTSNPWPSNESMQN
;
A
#
# COMPACT_ATOMS: atom_id res chain seq x y z
N MET A 1 43.27 -4.97 15.89
CA MET A 1 43.49 -6.00 14.87
C MET A 1 44.28 -5.38 13.75
N ASP A 2 45.58 -5.21 13.82
CA ASP A 2 46.55 -5.06 14.90
C ASP A 2 47.76 -4.45 14.18
N ASP A 3 48.45 -3.55 14.88
CA ASP A 3 49.70 -2.94 14.44
C ASP A 3 50.69 -4.01 13.98
N LEU A 4 51.18 -3.85 12.74
CA LEU A 4 52.38 -4.53 12.28
C LEU A 4 53.30 -3.50 11.61
N ASP A 5 53.58 -2.43 12.35
CA ASP A 5 54.84 -1.73 12.22
C ASP A 5 55.95 -2.61 12.82
N ASP A 6 57.14 -2.49 12.24
CA ASP A 6 58.42 -2.88 12.83
C ASP A 6 58.89 -4.32 12.60
N VAL A 7 59.36 -4.62 11.38
CA VAL A 7 60.67 -5.31 11.20
C VAL A 7 61.29 -4.87 9.87
N THR A 8 61.81 -3.65 9.81
CA THR A 8 62.85 -3.31 8.80
C THR A 8 64.14 -2.97 9.52
N GLN A 9 64.58 -3.88 10.39
CA GLN A 9 65.93 -3.82 10.94
C GLN A 9 66.89 -4.30 9.84
N SER A 10 67.15 -3.42 8.88
CA SER A 10 68.24 -3.57 7.92
C SER A 10 69.52 -3.74 8.71
N SER A 11 70.03 -4.96 8.74
CA SER A 11 71.36 -5.26 9.22
C SER A 11 72.31 -4.65 8.22
N GLU A 12 72.64 -3.37 8.42
CA GLU A 12 73.78 -2.72 7.85
C GLU A 12 75.01 -3.39 8.48
N THR A 13 75.31 -4.61 8.04
CA THR A 13 76.66 -5.15 8.16
C THR A 13 77.50 -4.22 7.31
N ALA A 14 78.03 -3.17 7.94
CA ALA A 14 79.22 -2.50 7.50
C ALA A 14 80.17 -3.62 7.10
N SER A 15 80.39 -3.76 5.80
CA SER A 15 81.47 -4.57 5.28
C SER A 15 82.71 -3.92 5.84
N GLU A 16 83.12 -4.34 7.04
CA GLU A 16 84.43 -4.07 7.59
C GLU A 16 85.37 -4.34 6.44
N ASP A 17 86.01 -3.27 5.96
CA ASP A 17 87.09 -3.35 5.01
C ASP A 17 88.04 -4.37 5.63
N PHE A 18 88.03 -5.60 5.10
CA PHE A 18 89.10 -6.54 5.36
C PHE A 18 90.33 -5.87 4.77
N GLU A 19 91.01 -5.07 5.61
CA GLU A 19 92.39 -4.67 5.45
C GLU A 19 93.18 -5.98 5.40
N LEU A 20 93.19 -6.56 4.20
CA LEU A 20 94.03 -7.67 3.83
C LEU A 20 95.40 -7.33 4.40
N HIS A 21 95.92 -8.21 5.26
CA HIS A 21 97.23 -8.13 5.90
C HIS A 21 98.37 -7.98 4.86
N TYR A 22 98.46 -6.81 4.22
CA TYR A 22 99.50 -6.45 3.27
C TYR A 22 100.82 -6.19 4.01
N HIS A 23 100.74 -5.82 5.30
CA HIS A 23 101.89 -5.60 6.18
C HIS A 23 102.78 -6.83 6.36
N ASN A 24 102.25 -8.05 6.15
CA ASN A 24 103.06 -9.25 6.37
C ASN A 24 104.05 -9.52 5.21
N TYR A 25 103.69 -9.14 3.98
CA TYR A 25 104.55 -9.40 2.80
C TYR A 25 105.75 -8.45 2.71
N GLU A 26 105.57 -7.21 3.13
CA GLU A 26 106.62 -6.18 3.13
C GLU A 26 107.69 -6.48 4.18
N ASN A 27 107.25 -6.94 5.36
CA ASN A 27 108.14 -7.45 6.42
C ASN A 27 108.94 -8.68 5.98
N ILE A 28 108.31 -9.63 5.28
CA ILE A 28 108.99 -10.82 4.74
C ILE A 28 110.02 -10.44 3.67
N LEU A 29 109.72 -9.48 2.78
CA LEU A 29 110.68 -8.99 1.79
C LEU A 29 111.90 -8.30 2.43
N LEU A 30 111.69 -7.52 3.50
CA LEU A 30 112.78 -6.88 4.26
C LEU A 30 113.71 -7.90 4.94
N LEU A 31 113.14 -8.94 5.57
CA LEU A 31 113.89 -10.04 6.18
C LEU A 31 114.73 -10.83 5.15
N ILE A 32 114.16 -11.07 3.96
CA ILE A 32 114.88 -11.77 2.89
C ILE A 32 116.00 -10.88 2.30
N GLU A 33 115.79 -9.56 2.18
CA GLU A 33 116.81 -8.62 1.73
C GLU A 33 117.95 -8.47 2.76
N GLN A 34 117.65 -8.55 4.05
CA GLN A 34 118.66 -8.58 5.11
C GLN A 34 119.56 -9.85 5.00
N HIS A 35 118.96 -11.04 4.87
CA HIS A 35 119.72 -12.29 4.69
C HIS A 35 120.48 -12.35 3.36
N ARG A 36 120.00 -11.65 2.32
CA ARG A 36 120.72 -11.46 1.05
C ARG A 36 122.04 -10.70 1.26
N MET A 37 122.06 -9.68 2.12
CA MET A 37 123.26 -8.88 2.41
C MET A 37 124.29 -9.60 3.30
N GLU A 38 123.86 -10.59 4.08
CA GLU A 38 124.71 -11.38 5.00
C GLU A 38 125.34 -12.63 4.33
N CYS A 39 124.86 -13.05 3.14
CA CYS A 39 125.36 -14.22 2.41
C CYS A 39 126.68 -13.97 1.66
N LYS A 40 127.71 -14.79 1.92
CA LYS A 40 129.03 -14.73 1.26
C LYS A 40 129.23 -15.74 0.12
N ASP A 41 128.35 -16.74 0.01
CA ASP A 41 128.36 -17.77 -1.03
C ASP A 41 127.49 -17.35 -2.23
N SER A 42 128.06 -17.36 -3.44
CA SER A 42 127.41 -16.87 -4.66
C SER A 42 126.23 -17.73 -5.11
N VAL A 43 126.28 -19.04 -4.86
CA VAL A 43 125.20 -19.97 -5.20
C VAL A 43 123.98 -19.75 -4.30
N SER A 44 124.22 -19.55 -3.00
CA SER A 44 123.16 -19.25 -2.03
C SER A 44 122.53 -17.87 -2.26
N LEU A 45 123.34 -16.86 -2.61
CA LEU A 45 122.86 -15.52 -2.96
C LEU A 45 121.92 -15.56 -4.18
N LEU A 46 122.26 -16.34 -5.21
CA LEU A 46 121.43 -16.50 -6.41
C LEU A 46 120.07 -17.12 -6.08
N LYS A 47 120.04 -18.18 -5.26
CA LYS A 47 118.80 -18.81 -4.79
C LYS A 47 117.91 -17.85 -4.00
N ILE A 48 118.51 -17.01 -3.15
CA ILE A 48 117.78 -15.97 -2.42
C ILE A 48 117.21 -14.93 -3.39
N CYS A 49 118.01 -14.46 -4.37
CA CYS A 49 117.55 -13.52 -5.39
C CYS A 49 116.38 -14.09 -6.23
N ASP A 50 116.47 -15.35 -6.65
CA ASP A 50 115.41 -16.02 -7.41
C ASP A 50 114.13 -16.17 -6.57
N ALA A 51 114.27 -16.51 -5.29
CA ALA A 51 113.15 -16.57 -4.35
C ALA A 51 112.47 -15.20 -4.20
N VAL A 52 113.24 -14.11 -3.98
CA VAL A 52 112.71 -12.74 -3.92
C VAL A 52 111.96 -12.36 -5.19
N HIS A 53 112.52 -12.63 -6.36
CA HIS A 53 111.87 -12.35 -7.64
C HIS A 53 110.57 -13.14 -7.80
N SER A 54 110.55 -14.41 -7.38
CA SER A 54 109.34 -15.24 -7.40
C SER A 54 108.25 -14.71 -6.47
N PHE A 55 108.60 -14.30 -5.25
CA PHE A 55 107.67 -13.69 -4.28
C PHE A 55 107.13 -12.35 -4.79
N LYS A 56 107.97 -11.50 -5.39
CA LYS A 56 107.55 -10.23 -6.00
C LYS A 56 106.55 -10.44 -7.13
N ARG A 57 106.77 -11.47 -7.97
CA ARG A 57 105.83 -11.88 -9.02
C ARG A 57 104.50 -12.38 -8.45
N LEU A 58 104.55 -13.17 -7.38
CA LEU A 58 103.37 -13.68 -6.68
C LEU A 58 102.53 -12.55 -6.07
N ILE A 59 103.15 -11.58 -5.38
CA ILE A 59 102.47 -10.41 -4.82
C ILE A 59 101.78 -9.61 -5.93
N LYS A 60 102.46 -9.37 -7.06
CA LYS A 60 101.88 -8.68 -8.21
C LYS A 60 100.67 -9.43 -8.77
N LEU A 61 100.76 -10.76 -8.90
CA LEU A 61 99.65 -11.61 -9.35
C LEU A 61 98.46 -11.54 -8.38
N LYS A 62 98.71 -11.64 -7.06
CA LYS A 62 97.67 -11.55 -6.02
C LYS A 62 97.02 -10.17 -6.00
N LYS A 63 97.78 -9.08 -6.13
CA LYS A 63 97.24 -7.71 -6.24
C LYS A 63 96.33 -7.55 -7.45
N ASN A 64 96.71 -8.10 -8.60
CA ASN A 64 95.86 -8.10 -9.79
C ASN A 64 94.58 -8.93 -9.59
N HIS A 65 94.69 -10.09 -8.92
CA HIS A 65 93.54 -10.91 -8.56
C HIS A 65 92.59 -10.19 -7.60
N CYS A 66 93.12 -9.51 -6.57
CA CYS A 66 92.33 -8.69 -5.64
C CYS A 66 91.60 -7.57 -6.36
N LYS A 67 92.24 -6.86 -7.31
CA LYS A 67 91.59 -5.83 -8.13
C LYS A 67 90.42 -6.39 -8.93
N LEU A 68 90.62 -7.55 -9.56
CA LEU A 68 89.58 -8.23 -10.33
C LEU A 68 88.42 -8.69 -9.44
N LEU A 69 88.72 -9.24 -8.26
CA LEU A 69 87.71 -9.64 -7.27
C LEU A 69 86.91 -8.43 -6.77
N LYS A 70 87.58 -7.32 -6.43
CA LYS A 70 86.89 -6.08 -6.01
C LYS A 70 85.94 -5.56 -7.09
N ALA A 71 86.37 -5.57 -8.36
CA ALA A 71 85.49 -5.20 -9.47
C ALA A 71 84.30 -6.15 -9.64
N LYS A 72 84.49 -7.46 -9.40
CA LYS A 72 83.39 -8.44 -9.42
C LYS A 72 82.42 -8.25 -8.25
N ILE A 73 82.93 -7.98 -7.05
CA ILE A 73 82.13 -7.69 -5.85
C ILE A 73 81.26 -6.44 -6.10
N LEU A 74 81.87 -5.33 -6.53
CA LEU A 74 81.13 -4.11 -6.89
C LEU A 74 80.04 -4.36 -7.95
N LYS A 75 80.32 -5.21 -8.94
CA LYS A 75 79.33 -5.58 -9.95
C LYS A 75 78.16 -6.39 -9.36
N VAL A 76 78.42 -7.25 -8.38
CA VAL A 76 77.37 -8.02 -7.69
C VAL A 76 76.59 -7.11 -6.74
N GLU A 77 77.27 -6.25 -5.98
CA GLU A 77 76.62 -5.25 -5.10
C GLU A 77 75.66 -4.37 -5.89
N ASN A 78 76.09 -3.82 -7.03
CA ASN A 78 75.21 -3.02 -7.90
C ASN A 78 74.00 -3.80 -8.44
N LYS A 79 74.15 -5.12 -8.65
CA LYS A 79 73.00 -5.96 -9.04
C LYS A 79 72.06 -6.20 -7.87
N VAL A 80 72.60 -6.43 -6.68
CA VAL A 80 71.81 -6.62 -5.46
C VAL A 80 71.01 -5.36 -5.14
N THR A 81 71.62 -4.18 -5.21
CA THR A 81 70.91 -2.91 -4.98
C THR A 81 69.85 -2.65 -6.05
N GLY A 82 70.13 -2.96 -7.32
CA GLY A 82 69.14 -2.91 -8.40
C GLY A 82 67.94 -3.81 -8.14
N LEU A 83 68.17 -5.09 -7.81
CA LEU A 83 67.11 -6.04 -7.49
C LEU A 83 66.32 -5.66 -6.23
N GLN A 84 66.98 -5.12 -5.20
CA GLN A 84 66.31 -4.62 -4.00
C GLN A 84 65.37 -3.46 -4.33
N LYS A 85 65.79 -2.56 -5.22
CA LYS A 85 64.96 -1.45 -5.68
C LYS A 85 63.75 -1.94 -6.48
N GLU A 86 63.95 -2.82 -7.45
CA GLU A 86 62.85 -3.44 -8.22
C GLU A 86 61.86 -4.18 -7.30
N LEU A 87 62.38 -4.88 -6.28
CA LEU A 87 61.54 -5.55 -5.28
C LEU A 87 60.71 -4.57 -4.43
N SER A 88 61.27 -3.39 -4.10
CA SER A 88 60.51 -2.35 -3.39
C SER A 88 59.44 -1.72 -4.27
N GLU A 89 59.73 -1.45 -5.55
CA GLU A 89 58.78 -0.86 -6.49
C GLU A 89 57.62 -1.82 -6.79
N THR A 90 57.90 -3.11 -6.96
CA THR A 90 56.86 -4.14 -7.16
C THR A 90 55.93 -4.28 -5.96
N LYS A 91 56.46 -4.30 -4.73
CA LYS A 91 55.64 -4.32 -3.51
C LYS A 91 54.74 -3.09 -3.37
N GLU A 92 55.25 -1.91 -3.66
CA GLU A 92 54.46 -0.67 -3.62
C GLU A 92 53.37 -0.68 -4.70
N HIS A 93 53.67 -1.16 -5.91
CA HIS A 93 52.66 -1.30 -6.96
C HIS A 93 51.53 -2.26 -6.55
N GLU A 94 51.88 -3.44 -6.03
CA GLU A 94 50.89 -4.42 -5.53
C GLU A 94 50.04 -3.84 -4.41
N LYS A 95 50.65 -3.09 -3.48
CA LYS A 95 49.93 -2.44 -2.38
C LYS A 95 48.93 -1.39 -2.90
N VAL A 96 49.34 -0.55 -3.84
CA VAL A 96 48.46 0.46 -4.45
C VAL A 96 47.30 -0.20 -5.20
N GLU A 97 47.58 -1.27 -5.93
CA GLU A 97 46.56 -2.04 -6.65
C GLU A 97 45.53 -2.64 -5.70
N GLN A 98 45.99 -3.27 -4.60
CA GLN A 98 45.11 -3.81 -3.55
C GLN A 98 44.28 -2.70 -2.87
N GLU A 99 44.88 -1.54 -2.57
CA GLU A 99 44.16 -0.41 -1.98
C GLU A 99 43.07 0.12 -2.92
N GLN A 100 43.35 0.18 -4.23
CA GLN A 100 42.38 0.59 -5.24
C GLN A 100 41.22 -0.40 -5.34
N GLU A 101 41.49 -1.71 -5.34
CA GLU A 101 40.46 -2.76 -5.33
C GLU A 101 39.59 -2.67 -4.07
N LEU A 102 40.20 -2.48 -2.90
CA LEU A 102 39.47 -2.30 -1.64
C LEU A 102 38.56 -1.07 -1.67
N CYS A 103 39.02 0.04 -2.27
CA CYS A 103 38.19 1.23 -2.44
C CYS A 103 36.99 0.98 -3.37
N ASN A 104 37.22 0.30 -4.49
CA ASN A 104 36.16 -0.08 -5.42
C ASN A 104 35.12 -0.98 -4.72
N LEU A 105 35.57 -2.02 -3.99
CA LEU A 105 34.70 -2.92 -3.25
C LEU A 105 33.90 -2.20 -2.15
N ARG A 106 34.52 -1.27 -1.41
CA ARG A 106 33.82 -0.45 -0.41
C ARG A 106 32.72 0.39 -1.03
N PHE A 107 32.97 0.97 -2.21
CA PHE A 107 31.96 1.74 -2.92
C PHE A 107 30.79 0.86 -3.37
N THR A 108 31.07 -0.29 -3.99
CA THR A 108 30.03 -1.26 -4.38
C THR A 108 29.23 -1.75 -3.18
N LEU A 109 29.89 -2.08 -2.07
CA LEU A 109 29.22 -2.49 -0.84
C LEU A 109 28.28 -1.40 -0.31
N LYS A 110 28.72 -0.14 -0.31
CA LYS A 110 27.90 1.00 0.14
C LYS A 110 26.67 1.20 -0.74
N GLN A 111 26.84 1.08 -2.07
CA GLN A 111 25.70 1.13 -2.99
C GLN A 111 24.71 -0.01 -2.72
N GLU A 112 25.20 -1.22 -2.50
CA GLU A 112 24.35 -2.38 -2.26
C GLU A 112 23.63 -2.32 -0.91
N GLN A 113 24.29 -1.79 0.13
CA GLN A 113 23.65 -1.48 1.41
C GLN A 113 22.51 -0.47 1.27
N GLU A 114 22.71 0.57 0.46
CA GLU A 114 21.66 1.56 0.24
C GLU A 114 20.47 0.99 -0.55
N LYS A 115 20.74 0.15 -1.55
CA LYS A 115 19.68 -0.61 -2.24
C LYS A 115 18.90 -1.48 -1.26
N ARG A 116 19.58 -2.21 -0.35
CA ARG A 116 18.90 -3.04 0.66
C ARG A 116 18.00 -2.19 1.56
N LYS A 117 18.48 -1.06 2.07
CA LYS A 117 17.65 -0.15 2.88
C LYS A 117 16.42 0.33 2.13
N ASN A 118 16.56 0.68 0.84
CA ASN A 118 15.43 1.09 0.02
C ASN A 118 14.43 -0.04 -0.18
N THR A 119 14.92 -1.26 -0.40
CA THR A 119 14.08 -2.45 -0.51
C THR A 119 13.38 -2.78 0.82
N ASP A 120 14.09 -2.71 1.94
CA ASP A 120 13.52 -2.94 3.28
C ASP A 120 12.45 -1.90 3.61
N TRP A 121 12.70 -0.62 3.30
CA TRP A 121 11.70 0.44 3.44
C TRP A 121 10.45 0.19 2.60
N LEU A 122 10.60 -0.29 1.35
CA LEU A 122 9.48 -0.66 0.50
C LEU A 122 8.67 -1.83 1.08
N TYR A 123 9.36 -2.85 1.61
CA TYR A 123 8.70 -3.98 2.27
C TYR A 123 7.92 -3.54 3.50
N GLU A 124 8.52 -2.72 4.36
CA GLU A 124 7.86 -2.17 5.55
C GLU A 124 6.64 -1.32 5.18
N LYS A 125 6.73 -0.54 4.09
CA LYS A 125 5.60 0.26 3.59
C LYS A 125 4.45 -0.61 3.08
N ILE A 126 4.75 -1.69 2.36
CA ILE A 126 3.74 -2.65 1.87
C ILE A 126 3.09 -3.39 3.04
N GLU A 127 3.88 -3.84 4.03
CA GLU A 127 3.35 -4.48 5.22
C GLU A 127 2.41 -3.56 6.01
N GLU A 128 2.77 -2.28 6.16
CA GLU A 128 1.92 -1.30 6.84
C GLU A 128 0.57 -1.15 6.14
N GLN A 129 0.56 -1.02 4.82
CA GLN A 129 -0.70 -0.97 4.04
C GLN A 129 -1.53 -2.24 4.19
N LEU A 130 -0.89 -3.42 4.24
CA LEU A 130 -1.59 -4.67 4.47
C LEU A 130 -2.20 -4.74 5.88
N ARG A 131 -1.48 -4.26 6.90
CA ARG A 131 -2.00 -4.15 8.28
C ARG A 131 -3.22 -3.23 8.34
N GLU A 132 -3.16 -2.06 7.73
CA GLU A 132 -4.28 -1.12 7.65
C GLU A 132 -5.50 -1.74 6.95
N LYS A 133 -5.30 -2.45 5.84
CA LYS A 133 -6.36 -3.15 5.12
C LYS A 133 -6.98 -4.28 5.93
N GLN A 134 -6.16 -5.04 6.65
CA GLN A 134 -6.64 -6.08 7.55
C GLN A 134 -7.48 -5.49 8.68
N GLU A 135 -7.08 -4.35 9.25
CA GLU A 135 -7.84 -3.69 10.30
C GLU A 135 -9.18 -3.15 9.79
N GLN A 136 -9.21 -2.58 8.58
CA GLN A 136 -10.46 -2.17 7.91
C GLN A 136 -11.41 -3.36 7.73
N TYR A 137 -10.90 -4.48 7.24
CA TYR A 137 -11.70 -5.70 7.09
C TYR A 137 -12.23 -6.21 8.44
N ASN A 138 -11.40 -6.21 9.48
CA ASN A 138 -11.83 -6.63 10.82
C ASN A 138 -12.97 -5.73 11.35
N LYS A 139 -12.89 -4.41 11.17
CA LYS A 139 -13.96 -3.45 11.52
C LYS A 139 -15.25 -3.74 10.75
N GLU A 140 -15.16 -4.05 9.46
CA GLU A 140 -16.32 -4.42 8.64
C GLU A 140 -16.99 -5.71 9.14
N VAL A 141 -16.19 -6.71 9.51
CA VAL A 141 -16.67 -7.97 10.09
C VAL A 141 -17.40 -7.73 11.43
N GLU A 142 -16.85 -6.90 12.30
CA GLU A 142 -17.50 -6.52 13.57
C GLU A 142 -18.84 -5.83 13.35
N VAL A 143 -18.91 -4.83 12.47
CA VAL A 143 -20.16 -4.14 12.12
C VAL A 143 -21.17 -5.11 11.53
N LYS A 144 -20.75 -6.01 10.64
CA LYS A 144 -21.62 -7.05 10.07
C LYS A 144 -22.18 -7.98 11.13
N GLN A 145 -21.37 -8.34 12.13
CA GLN A 145 -21.80 -9.18 13.24
C GLN A 145 -22.78 -8.43 14.16
N GLN A 146 -22.55 -7.14 14.45
CA GLN A 146 -23.50 -6.30 15.17
C GLN A 146 -24.83 -6.17 14.43
N LEU A 147 -24.81 -5.87 13.13
CA LEU A 147 -26.01 -5.80 12.29
C LEU A 147 -26.78 -7.12 12.30
N LYS A 148 -26.08 -8.27 12.24
CA LYS A 148 -26.70 -9.60 12.33
C LYS A 148 -27.42 -9.80 13.67
N ILE A 149 -26.86 -9.31 14.77
CA ILE A 149 -27.51 -9.36 16.09
C ILE A 149 -28.74 -8.45 16.09
N SER A 150 -28.61 -7.18 15.65
CA SER A 150 -29.73 -6.23 15.60
C SER A 150 -30.89 -6.72 14.73
N LEU A 151 -30.59 -7.33 13.58
CA LEU A 151 -31.60 -7.94 12.70
C LEU A 151 -32.35 -9.08 13.40
N ARG A 152 -31.64 -9.94 14.15
CA ARG A 152 -32.26 -11.01 14.93
C ARG A 152 -33.16 -10.45 16.04
N THR A 153 -32.72 -9.40 16.72
CA THR A 153 -33.51 -8.72 17.75
C THR A 153 -34.80 -8.15 17.16
N LEU A 154 -34.70 -7.41 16.06
CA LEU A 154 -35.86 -6.81 15.40
C LEU A 154 -36.84 -7.88 14.87
N ASP A 155 -36.35 -9.01 14.35
CA ASP A 155 -37.19 -10.13 13.93
C ASP A 155 -37.98 -10.74 15.11
N MET A 156 -37.35 -10.86 16.29
CA MET A 156 -38.04 -11.30 17.51
C MET A 156 -39.09 -10.30 17.99
N GLU A 157 -38.78 -9.00 17.95
CA GLU A 157 -39.73 -7.94 18.28
C GLU A 157 -40.93 -7.96 17.32
N LEU A 158 -40.70 -8.07 16.02
CA LEU A 158 -41.77 -8.17 15.01
C LEU A 158 -42.65 -9.40 15.21
N LYS A 159 -42.06 -10.57 15.52
CA LYS A 159 -42.82 -11.78 15.88
C LYS A 159 -43.70 -11.54 17.11
N THR A 160 -43.18 -10.84 18.11
CA THR A 160 -43.90 -10.51 19.34
C THR A 160 -45.06 -9.53 19.07
N VAL A 161 -44.79 -8.44 18.35
CA VAL A 161 -45.81 -7.46 17.95
C VAL A 161 -46.90 -8.12 17.12
N ARG A 162 -46.53 -9.01 16.18
CA ARG A 162 -47.50 -9.77 15.38
C ARG A 162 -48.39 -10.65 16.25
N LYS A 163 -47.82 -11.34 17.25
CA LYS A 163 -48.59 -12.13 18.21
C LYS A 163 -49.58 -11.25 18.98
N ASN A 164 -49.12 -10.12 19.50
CA ASN A 164 -49.97 -9.18 20.25
C ASN A 164 -51.08 -8.59 19.37
N LEU A 165 -50.79 -8.23 18.13
CA LEU A 165 -51.78 -7.73 17.18
C LEU A 165 -52.86 -8.75 16.89
N ASN A 166 -52.48 -10.02 16.68
CA ASN A 166 -53.45 -11.09 16.47
C ASN A 166 -54.36 -11.26 17.69
N GLN A 167 -53.79 -11.23 18.91
CA GLN A 167 -54.57 -11.29 20.14
C GLN A 167 -55.55 -10.11 20.25
N VAL A 168 -55.10 -8.87 20.01
CA VAL A 168 -55.98 -7.68 20.04
C VAL A 168 -57.07 -7.76 18.97
N LEU A 169 -56.78 -8.32 17.80
CA LEU A 169 -57.79 -8.54 16.76
C LEU A 169 -58.85 -9.56 17.20
N GLU A 170 -58.45 -10.66 17.84
CA GLU A 170 -59.38 -11.64 18.41
C GLU A 170 -60.25 -11.00 19.50
N GLU A 171 -59.65 -10.29 20.46
CA GLU A 171 -60.36 -9.57 21.52
C GLU A 171 -61.36 -8.54 20.94
N ARG A 172 -60.96 -7.78 19.92
CA ARG A 172 -61.85 -6.83 19.23
C ARG A 172 -63.03 -7.54 18.57
N ASN A 173 -62.78 -8.66 17.89
CA ASN A 173 -63.83 -9.44 17.24
C ASN A 173 -64.83 -10.00 18.26
N ASP A 174 -64.37 -10.44 19.42
CA ASP A 174 -65.23 -10.92 20.50
C ASP A 174 -66.06 -9.78 21.12
N ILE A 175 -65.45 -8.62 21.39
CA ILE A 175 -66.18 -7.43 21.88
C ILE A 175 -67.23 -6.99 20.85
N GLN A 176 -66.89 -7.01 19.57
CA GLN A 176 -67.84 -6.67 18.50
C GLN A 176 -69.04 -7.63 18.50
N ARG A 177 -68.81 -8.95 18.63
CA ARG A 177 -69.87 -9.95 18.74
C ARG A 177 -70.76 -9.69 19.96
N GLN A 178 -70.16 -9.38 21.11
CA GLN A 178 -70.91 -9.04 22.33
C GLN A 178 -71.74 -7.75 22.18
N LEU A 179 -71.20 -6.72 21.52
CA LEU A 179 -71.93 -5.48 21.24
C LEU A 179 -73.13 -5.74 20.32
N SER A 180 -72.95 -6.50 19.24
CA SER A 180 -74.06 -6.88 18.36
C SER A 180 -75.14 -7.66 19.11
N GLN A 181 -74.76 -8.56 20.02
CA GLN A 181 -75.73 -9.26 20.87
C GLN A 181 -76.47 -8.30 21.81
N LYS A 182 -75.77 -7.36 22.47
CA LYS A 182 -76.41 -6.33 23.32
C LYS A 182 -77.35 -5.44 22.53
N GLU A 183 -76.97 -5.03 21.33
CA GLU A 183 -77.81 -4.24 20.42
C GLU A 183 -79.11 -4.99 20.11
N ASN A 184 -79.01 -6.27 19.73
CA ASN A 184 -80.17 -7.12 19.44
C ASN A 184 -81.10 -7.27 20.67
N VAL A 185 -80.53 -7.49 21.86
CA VAL A 185 -81.30 -7.55 23.12
C VAL A 185 -82.00 -6.21 23.38
N ARG A 186 -81.33 -5.08 23.16
CA ARG A 186 -81.92 -3.75 23.33
C ARG A 186 -83.07 -3.50 22.36
N ILE A 187 -82.90 -3.86 21.08
CA ILE A 187 -83.97 -3.76 20.07
C ILE A 187 -85.18 -4.60 20.49
N LEU A 188 -84.97 -5.82 20.99
CA LEU A 188 -86.04 -6.67 21.51
C LEU A 188 -86.74 -6.01 22.72
N GLN A 189 -85.97 -5.44 23.66
CA GLN A 189 -86.51 -4.73 24.82
C GLN A 189 -87.34 -3.51 24.44
N ASP A 190 -86.84 -2.68 23.51
CA ASP A 190 -87.56 -1.51 22.99
C ASP A 190 -88.83 -1.94 22.24
N GLY A 191 -88.78 -3.05 21.51
CA GLY A 191 -89.94 -3.68 20.86
C GLY A 191 -91.01 -4.13 21.85
N ILE A 192 -90.60 -4.78 22.96
CA ILE A 192 -91.51 -5.15 24.06
C ILE A 192 -92.13 -3.91 24.69
N LEU A 193 -91.33 -2.89 25.01
CA LEU A 193 -91.82 -1.64 25.60
C LEU A 193 -92.85 -0.94 24.69
N CYS A 194 -92.62 -0.94 23.38
CA CYS A 194 -93.56 -0.41 22.39
C CYS A 194 -94.88 -1.18 22.42
N LYS A 195 -94.82 -2.52 22.41
CA LYS A 195 -96.01 -3.38 22.55
C LYS A 195 -96.73 -3.17 23.89
N GLN A 196 -95.99 -2.95 24.97
CA GLN A 196 -96.57 -2.66 26.30
C GLN A 196 -97.39 -1.36 26.28
N LYS A 197 -96.86 -0.30 25.66
CA LYS A 197 -97.57 0.98 25.49
C LYS A 197 -98.78 0.87 24.58
N GLU A 198 -98.69 0.08 23.51
CA GLU A 198 -99.87 -0.23 22.67
C GLU A 198 -100.97 -0.90 23.50
N ILE A 199 -100.62 -1.91 24.31
CA ILE A 199 -101.58 -2.56 25.21
C ILE A 199 -102.18 -1.56 26.20
N GLU A 200 -101.35 -0.75 26.86
CA GLU A 200 -101.79 0.27 27.84
C GLU A 200 -102.77 1.27 27.21
N THR A 201 -102.43 1.83 26.03
CA THR A 201 -103.33 2.75 25.32
C THR A 201 -104.62 2.09 24.84
N THR A 202 -104.61 0.79 24.49
CA THR A 202 -105.85 0.05 24.19
C THR A 202 -106.67 -0.25 25.43
N GLN A 203 -106.05 -0.54 26.57
CA GLN A 203 -106.72 -0.73 27.86
C GLN A 203 -107.37 0.56 28.36
N GLU A 204 -106.67 1.70 28.26
CA GLU A 204 -107.24 3.02 28.58
C GLU A 204 -108.47 3.32 27.71
N LYS A 205 -108.42 3.00 26.41
CA LYS A 205 -109.57 3.13 25.51
C LYS A 205 -110.73 2.23 25.92
N MET A 206 -110.51 0.93 26.15
CA MET A 206 -111.57 0.03 26.61
C MET A 206 -112.14 0.44 27.98
N SER A 207 -111.32 0.97 28.88
CA SER A 207 -111.77 1.50 30.16
C SER A 207 -112.64 2.75 30.00
N SER A 208 -112.30 3.62 29.05
CA SER A 208 -113.12 4.80 28.74
C SER A 208 -114.47 4.42 28.12
N GLU A 209 -114.49 3.44 27.21
CA GLU A 209 -115.70 2.90 26.60
C GLU A 209 -116.59 2.17 27.63
N LEU A 210 -115.99 1.43 28.57
CA LEU A 210 -116.72 0.78 29.67
C LEU A 210 -117.35 1.80 30.62
N GLN A 211 -116.62 2.86 30.97
CA GLN A 211 -117.15 3.95 31.79
C GLN A 211 -118.32 4.65 31.11
N GLU A 212 -118.25 4.84 29.79
CA GLU A 212 -119.31 5.44 29.00
C GLU A 212 -120.56 4.55 28.93
N ALA A 213 -120.39 3.23 28.71
CA ALA A 213 -121.47 2.25 28.77
C ALA A 213 -122.12 2.16 30.17
N GLN A 214 -121.32 2.25 31.23
CA GLN A 214 -121.81 2.25 32.62
C GLN A 214 -122.57 3.54 32.96
N ASN A 215 -122.13 4.69 32.45
CA ASN A 215 -122.86 5.95 32.56
C ASN A 215 -124.21 5.88 31.84
N GLN A 216 -124.26 5.31 30.63
CA GLN A 216 -125.49 5.08 29.87
C GLN A 216 -126.45 4.09 30.56
N HIS A 217 -125.93 3.02 31.18
CA HIS A 217 -126.73 2.10 32.00
C HIS A 217 -127.31 2.81 33.25
N THR A 218 -126.53 3.68 33.89
CA THR A 218 -126.97 4.48 35.05
C THR A 218 -128.06 5.49 34.66
N GLU A 219 -128.02 6.03 33.44
CA GLU A 219 -129.08 6.88 32.89
C GLU A 219 -130.35 6.10 32.51
N ALA A 220 -130.22 4.87 32.00
CA ALA A 220 -131.34 3.98 31.70
C ALA A 220 -132.09 3.54 32.97
N VAL A 221 -131.37 3.22 34.05
CA VAL A 221 -131.98 2.89 35.36
C VAL A 221 -132.74 4.09 35.95
N ARG A 222 -132.18 5.30 35.83
CA ARG A 222 -132.84 6.56 36.26
C ARG A 222 -134.11 6.86 35.44
N CYS A 223 -134.17 6.40 34.19
CA CYS A 223 -135.35 6.53 33.33
C CYS A 223 -136.47 5.56 33.73
N ALA A 224 -136.12 4.34 34.16
CA ALA A 224 -137.07 3.35 34.68
C ALA A 224 -137.69 3.76 36.04
N GLU A 225 -136.92 4.40 36.93
CA GLU A 225 -137.41 4.89 38.22
C GLU A 225 -138.42 6.06 38.06
N LYS A 226 -138.17 6.99 37.12
CA LYS A 226 -139.12 8.08 36.80
C LYS A 226 -140.44 7.58 36.20
N MET A 227 -140.47 6.41 35.56
CA MET A 227 -141.71 5.77 35.06
C MET A 227 -142.54 5.14 36.19
N LYS A 228 -141.91 4.64 37.25
CA LYS A 228 -142.56 4.02 38.41
C LYS A 228 -143.36 5.04 39.25
N ASP A 229 -142.82 6.25 39.45
CA ASP A 229 -143.48 7.33 40.19
C ASP A 229 -144.65 8.00 39.43
N ARG A 230 -144.70 7.88 38.10
CA ARG A 230 -145.79 8.42 37.27
C ARG A 230 -147.04 7.52 37.28
N LEU A 231 -146.91 6.22 37.55
CA LEU A 231 -148.02 5.27 37.64
C LEU A 231 -148.83 5.39 38.95
N GLN A 232 -148.17 5.64 40.10
CA GLN A 232 -148.86 5.85 41.39
C GLN A 232 -149.61 7.19 41.51
N LYS A 233 -149.26 8.21 40.70
CA LYS A 233 -149.92 9.53 40.69
C LYS A 233 -151.19 9.62 39.83
N LEU A 234 -151.49 8.61 39.01
CA LEU A 234 -152.69 8.56 38.14
C LEU A 234 -153.83 7.70 38.73
N GLU A 235 -153.53 6.73 39.59
CA GLU A 235 -154.52 5.86 40.27
C GLU A 235 -155.28 6.58 41.40
N LEU A 236 -154.68 7.60 42.04
CA LEU A 236 -155.28 8.34 43.17
C LEU A 236 -156.12 9.56 42.76
N LYS A 237 -156.06 9.98 41.49
CA LYS A 237 -156.78 11.17 40.96
C LYS A 237 -158.17 10.85 40.40
N ASN A 238 -158.51 9.59 40.15
CA ASN A 238 -159.76 9.19 39.47
C ASN A 238 -160.94 8.86 40.42
N SER A 239 -160.72 8.76 41.74
CA SER A 239 -161.76 8.38 42.72
C SER A 239 -162.33 9.52 43.58
N LYS A 240 -161.74 10.74 43.52
CA LYS A 240 -162.11 11.86 44.42
C LYS A 240 -162.95 12.97 43.77
N LEU A 241 -163.35 12.83 42.51
CA LEU A 241 -164.14 13.82 41.75
C LEU A 241 -165.67 13.66 41.86
N LYS A 242 -166.22 12.75 42.69
CA LYS A 242 -167.65 12.40 42.62
C LYS A 242 -168.58 12.92 43.73
N VAL A 243 -168.12 13.46 44.87
CA VAL A 243 -169.06 13.61 46.02
C VAL A 243 -169.10 14.96 46.76
N ILE A 244 -168.14 15.88 46.69
CA ILE A 244 -168.20 17.07 47.56
C ILE A 244 -167.93 18.38 46.81
N ILE A 245 -168.55 18.50 45.63
CA ILE A 245 -169.21 19.75 45.22
C ILE A 245 -170.60 19.68 45.86
N LYS A 246 -170.75 20.12 47.12
CA LYS A 246 -172.09 20.49 47.58
C LYS A 246 -172.23 21.35 48.83
N LYS A 247 -171.22 21.61 49.66
CA LYS A 247 -171.39 22.52 50.81
C LYS A 247 -170.10 23.29 51.07
N GLN A 248 -170.08 24.54 50.64
CA GLN A 248 -170.31 25.70 51.52
C GLN A 248 -169.05 25.92 52.36
N ALA A 249 -168.13 26.75 51.86
CA ALA A 249 -168.12 28.20 52.00
C ALA A 249 -167.59 28.64 53.37
N GLU A 250 -166.75 29.66 53.26
CA GLU A 250 -166.30 30.55 54.32
C GLU A 250 -165.42 29.93 55.40
N LYS A 251 -164.12 30.21 55.24
CA LYS A 251 -163.25 30.88 56.23
C LYS A 251 -161.81 30.60 55.77
N ASN A 252 -161.09 31.65 55.36
CA ASN A 252 -160.10 32.32 56.21
C ASN A 252 -159.01 31.33 56.66
N GLU A 253 -157.71 31.56 56.49
CA GLU A 253 -156.93 32.81 56.58
C GLU A 253 -155.46 32.39 56.21
N GLN A 254 -154.66 33.17 55.47
CA GLN A 254 -153.67 34.13 56.01
C GLN A 254 -152.23 33.59 56.08
N LEU A 255 -151.36 34.31 55.33
CA LEU A 255 -149.91 34.51 55.46
C LEU A 255 -148.90 33.40 55.07
N GLN A 256 -147.94 33.78 54.23
CA GLN A 256 -146.50 34.05 54.55
C GLN A 256 -145.71 34.00 53.22
N LYS A 257 -145.17 35.09 52.65
CA LYS A 257 -144.15 36.05 53.09
C LYS A 257 -142.75 35.42 53.32
N ASN A 258 -141.92 35.56 52.29
CA ASN A 258 -140.43 35.61 52.27
C ASN A 258 -139.70 34.29 52.65
N LEU A 259 -138.46 33.96 52.23
CA LEU A 259 -137.26 34.75 51.94
C LEU A 259 -136.13 33.86 51.34
N PHE A 260 -135.15 34.50 50.64
CA PHE A 260 -133.69 34.18 50.51
C PHE A 260 -133.22 33.12 49.46
N SER A 261 -132.08 33.24 48.73
CA SER A 261 -131.00 34.25 48.63
C SER A 261 -129.93 33.92 47.56
N ALA A 262 -129.33 34.99 47.01
CA ALA A 262 -127.88 35.27 46.78
C ALA A 262 -127.05 34.68 45.60
N ASN A 263 -126.41 35.65 44.92
CA ASN A 263 -125.05 35.74 44.36
C ASN A 263 -124.76 35.33 42.90
N LEU A 264 -124.38 36.35 42.10
CA LEU A 264 -123.61 36.21 40.86
C LEU A 264 -122.56 37.34 40.77
N VAL A 265 -121.27 37.01 40.94
CA VAL A 265 -120.11 37.82 40.53
C VAL A 265 -118.96 36.91 40.08
N SER A 266 -118.30 37.29 38.97
CA SER A 266 -116.89 37.08 38.61
C SER A 266 -116.55 36.10 37.46
N TYR A 267 -116.28 36.66 36.26
CA TYR A 267 -115.71 35.98 35.07
C TYR A 267 -114.50 36.73 34.47
N LYS A 268 -113.57 37.27 35.29
CA LYS A 268 -112.45 38.07 34.74
C LYS A 268 -111.05 37.77 35.27
N LEU A 269 -110.89 36.89 36.26
CA LEU A 269 -109.59 36.53 36.85
C LEU A 269 -108.98 35.22 36.32
N GLU A 270 -109.76 34.38 35.62
CA GLU A 270 -109.33 33.03 35.23
C GLU A 270 -108.65 32.96 33.85
N ILE A 271 -108.90 33.95 32.99
CA ILE A 271 -108.30 34.04 31.64
C ILE A 271 -106.86 34.59 31.69
N GLU A 272 -106.54 35.45 32.65
CA GLU A 272 -105.22 36.10 32.76
C GLU A 272 -104.15 35.15 33.36
N LEU A 273 -104.57 34.22 34.21
CA LEU A 273 -103.71 33.24 34.87
C LEU A 273 -103.24 32.09 33.95
N LEU A 274 -104.02 31.78 32.90
CA LEU A 274 -103.66 30.80 31.87
C LEU A 274 -102.70 31.36 30.82
N SER A 275 -102.85 32.65 30.46
CA SER A 275 -101.94 33.35 29.53
C SER A 275 -100.51 33.44 30.09
N MET A 276 -100.37 33.78 31.38
CA MET A 276 -99.07 33.92 32.05
C MET A 276 -98.29 32.59 32.16
N LYS A 277 -98.98 31.46 32.40
CA LYS A 277 -98.38 30.11 32.41
C LYS A 277 -97.86 29.66 31.05
N SER A 278 -98.46 30.13 29.95
CA SER A 278 -97.99 29.77 28.59
C SER A 278 -96.67 30.46 28.24
N ILE A 279 -96.50 31.73 28.63
CA ILE A 279 -95.29 32.52 28.39
C ILE A 279 -94.10 31.98 29.19
N GLN A 280 -94.34 31.50 30.42
CA GLN A 280 -93.30 30.90 31.26
C GLN A 280 -92.72 29.60 30.67
N LYS A 281 -93.57 28.76 30.05
CA LYS A 281 -93.12 27.53 29.37
C LYS A 281 -92.24 27.83 28.16
N GLU A 282 -92.57 28.86 27.38
CA GLU A 282 -91.76 29.29 26.23
C GLU A 282 -90.40 29.87 26.67
N TYR A 283 -90.38 30.62 27.79
CA TYR A 283 -89.13 31.13 28.38
C TYR A 283 -88.19 30.01 28.83
N GLU A 284 -88.71 28.98 29.52
CA GLU A 284 -87.92 27.81 29.93
C GLU A 284 -87.35 27.01 28.73
N LYS A 285 -88.11 26.96 27.63
CA LYS A 285 -87.69 26.29 26.39
C LYS A 285 -86.57 27.07 25.69
N LEU A 286 -86.67 28.40 25.69
CA LEU A 286 -85.65 29.29 25.15
C LEU A 286 -84.36 29.24 25.98
N GLU A 287 -84.46 29.21 27.31
CA GLU A 287 -83.32 29.08 28.23
C GLU A 287 -82.57 27.75 28.05
N LYS A 288 -83.30 26.64 27.85
CA LYS A 288 -82.70 25.34 27.50
C LYS A 288 -81.98 25.37 26.15
N ASN A 289 -82.50 26.10 25.16
CA ASN A 289 -81.86 26.26 23.86
C ASN A 289 -80.61 27.14 23.93
N LYS A 290 -80.64 28.21 24.73
CA LYS A 290 -79.46 29.06 25.01
C LYS A 290 -78.30 28.24 25.60
N LYS A 291 -78.56 27.45 26.65
CA LYS A 291 -77.53 26.57 27.25
C LYS A 291 -76.95 25.54 26.27
N LYS A 292 -77.77 25.00 25.35
CA LYS A 292 -77.30 24.09 24.29
C LYS A 292 -76.40 24.79 23.27
N LEU A 293 -76.71 26.04 22.92
CA LEU A 293 -75.90 26.86 22.02
C LEU A 293 -74.57 27.22 22.68
N GLU A 294 -74.57 27.62 23.95
CA GLU A 294 -73.36 27.89 24.72
C GLU A 294 -72.43 26.67 24.77
N GLN A 295 -72.95 25.47 25.04
CA GLN A 295 -72.14 24.24 24.97
C GLN A 295 -71.57 23.93 23.58
N LYS A 296 -72.28 24.25 22.50
CA LYS A 296 -71.76 24.07 21.13
C LYS A 296 -70.62 25.05 20.84
N VAL A 297 -70.75 26.30 21.26
CA VAL A 297 -69.70 27.32 21.13
C VAL A 297 -68.45 26.89 21.88
N GLU A 298 -68.59 26.36 23.11
CA GLU A 298 -67.46 25.89 23.90
C GLU A 298 -66.75 24.69 23.27
N ARG A 299 -67.51 23.72 22.73
CA ARG A 299 -66.94 22.57 21.99
C ARG A 299 -66.19 23.03 20.73
N LEU A 300 -66.73 24.01 20.00
CA LEU A 300 -66.08 24.56 18.81
C LEU A 300 -64.78 25.30 19.18
N LYS A 301 -64.77 26.09 20.25
CA LYS A 301 -63.54 26.72 20.78
C LYS A 301 -62.46 25.68 21.10
N SER A 302 -62.81 24.64 21.87
CA SER A 302 -61.85 23.57 22.20
C SER A 302 -61.33 22.82 20.97
N HIS A 303 -62.17 22.62 19.95
CA HIS A 303 -61.75 21.99 18.69
C HIS A 303 -60.77 22.87 17.90
N ILE A 304 -61.04 24.18 17.82
CA ILE A 304 -60.16 25.15 17.16
C ILE A 304 -58.79 25.18 17.86
N GLU A 305 -58.77 25.25 19.19
CA GLU A 305 -57.53 25.27 19.97
C GLU A 305 -56.69 23.98 19.79
N LYS A 306 -57.33 22.81 19.81
CA LYS A 306 -56.66 21.53 19.52
C LYS A 306 -56.10 21.48 18.09
N ASN A 307 -56.79 22.04 17.10
CA ASN A 307 -56.29 22.09 15.72
C ASN A 307 -55.14 23.07 15.55
N MET A 308 -55.12 24.19 16.27
CA MET A 308 -53.98 25.12 16.27
C MET A 308 -52.71 24.48 16.82
N ILE A 309 -52.80 23.77 17.95
CA ILE A 309 -51.64 23.04 18.52
C ILE A 309 -51.09 21.99 17.55
N LYS A 310 -51.98 21.23 16.89
CA LYS A 310 -51.57 20.24 15.87
C LYS A 310 -50.88 20.89 14.67
N HIS A 311 -51.40 22.01 14.20
CA HIS A 311 -50.81 22.75 13.08
C HIS A 311 -49.40 23.29 13.42
N ASP A 312 -49.19 23.77 14.65
CA ASP A 312 -47.86 24.23 15.09
C ASP A 312 -46.86 23.08 15.22
N GLN A 313 -47.30 21.92 15.72
CA GLN A 313 -46.49 20.70 15.74
C GLN A 313 -46.12 20.24 14.33
N VAL A 314 -47.08 20.22 13.39
CA VAL A 314 -46.83 19.85 11.99
C VAL A 314 -45.83 20.80 11.34
N LYS A 315 -45.96 22.12 11.56
CA LYS A 315 -44.99 23.10 11.06
C LYS A 315 -43.58 22.91 11.63
N GLN A 316 -43.47 22.50 12.89
CA GLN A 316 -42.17 22.18 13.48
C GLN A 316 -41.56 20.92 12.85
N TYR A 317 -42.35 19.85 12.71
CA TYR A 317 -41.90 18.63 12.03
C TYR A 317 -41.46 18.89 10.58
N GLU A 318 -42.21 19.71 9.85
CA GLU A 318 -41.87 20.08 8.47
C GLU A 318 -40.52 20.79 8.38
N LYS A 319 -40.26 21.77 9.26
CA LYS A 319 -38.95 22.45 9.36
C LYS A 319 -37.82 21.49 9.71
N GLU A 320 -38.06 20.54 10.60
CA GLU A 320 -37.06 19.59 11.07
C GLU A 320 -36.72 18.52 10.02
N VAL A 321 -37.71 18.05 9.26
CA VAL A 321 -37.50 17.19 8.09
C VAL A 321 -36.73 17.96 7.01
N GLN A 322 -37.09 19.21 6.74
CA GLN A 322 -36.41 20.03 5.75
C GLN A 322 -34.95 20.34 6.14
N LYS A 323 -34.68 20.58 7.42
CA LYS A 323 -33.31 20.75 7.94
C LYS A 323 -32.49 19.47 7.78
N ARG A 324 -33.05 18.31 8.13
CA ARG A 324 -32.39 17.01 7.93
C ARG A 324 -32.09 16.72 6.46
N ALA A 325 -33.03 17.00 5.56
CA ALA A 325 -32.81 16.83 4.13
C ALA A 325 -31.70 17.74 3.57
N ARG A 326 -31.59 18.98 4.09
CA ARG A 326 -30.48 19.88 3.73
C ARG A 326 -29.13 19.35 4.22
N GLN A 327 -29.07 18.86 5.46
CA GLN A 327 -27.85 18.29 6.02
C GLN A 327 -27.39 17.05 5.25
N ASP A 328 -28.31 16.12 4.90
CA ASP A 328 -27.98 14.95 4.07
C ASP A 328 -27.45 15.34 2.68
N LEU A 329 -28.01 16.40 2.09
CA LEU A 329 -27.52 16.91 0.81
C LEU A 329 -26.12 17.51 0.95
N GLU A 330 -25.86 18.27 2.00
CA GLU A 330 -24.58 18.92 2.28
C GLU A 330 -23.48 17.88 2.57
N GLU A 331 -23.76 16.86 3.39
CA GLU A 331 -22.86 15.73 3.65
C GLU A 331 -22.54 14.96 2.36
N LYS A 332 -23.53 14.70 1.51
CA LYS A 332 -23.29 14.05 0.21
C LYS A 332 -22.47 14.92 -0.73
N LEU A 333 -22.67 16.24 -0.72
CA LEU A 333 -21.89 17.17 -1.51
C LEU A 333 -20.43 17.18 -1.05
N GLU A 334 -20.20 17.13 0.26
CA GLU A 334 -18.87 17.07 0.87
C GLU A 334 -18.17 15.74 0.54
N GLN A 335 -18.88 14.62 0.59
CA GLN A 335 -18.36 13.32 0.14
C GLN A 335 -17.99 13.31 -1.35
N ILE A 336 -18.83 13.89 -2.21
CA ILE A 336 -18.55 14.01 -3.65
C ILE A 336 -17.33 14.89 -3.89
N ASN A 337 -17.22 16.03 -3.20
CA ASN A 337 -16.04 16.90 -3.31
C ASN A 337 -14.76 16.19 -2.86
N LEU A 338 -14.81 15.45 -1.74
CA LEU A 338 -13.68 14.66 -1.28
C LEU A 338 -13.31 13.57 -2.28
N PHE A 339 -14.29 12.90 -2.88
CA PHE A 339 -14.06 11.90 -3.92
C PHE A 339 -13.41 12.50 -5.17
N LEU A 340 -13.92 13.63 -5.66
CA LEU A 340 -13.36 14.33 -6.82
C LEU A 340 -11.93 14.81 -6.55
N GLN A 341 -11.65 15.33 -5.36
CA GLN A 341 -10.30 15.73 -4.96
C GLN A 341 -9.35 14.53 -4.88
N THR A 342 -9.79 13.44 -4.23
CA THR A 342 -9.02 12.20 -4.15
C THR A 342 -8.74 11.61 -5.54
N GLN A 343 -9.72 11.70 -6.45
CA GLN A 343 -9.58 11.25 -7.83
C GLN A 343 -8.58 12.12 -8.61
N ALA A 344 -8.63 13.45 -8.45
CA ALA A 344 -7.71 14.38 -9.10
C ALA A 344 -6.26 14.16 -8.61
N GLU A 345 -6.05 14.00 -7.30
CA GLU A 345 -4.74 13.72 -6.71
C GLU A 345 -4.18 12.36 -7.18
N SER A 346 -5.02 11.33 -7.22
CA SER A 346 -4.66 10.00 -7.72
C SER A 346 -4.27 10.01 -9.21
N GLN A 347 -5.01 10.74 -10.04
CA GLN A 347 -4.69 10.90 -11.46
C GLN A 347 -3.38 11.65 -11.68
N HIS A 348 -3.14 12.74 -10.95
CA HIS A 348 -1.89 13.48 -11.03
C HIS A 348 -0.69 12.61 -10.60
N LEU A 349 -0.84 11.84 -9.53
CA LEU A 349 0.18 10.90 -9.05
C LEU A 349 0.46 9.79 -10.09
N GLN A 350 -0.59 9.28 -10.75
CA GLN A 350 -0.46 8.29 -11.82
C GLN A 350 0.29 8.86 -13.03
N GLN A 351 -0.01 10.10 -13.44
CA GLN A 351 0.68 10.75 -14.55
C GLN A 351 2.18 10.94 -14.26
N ILE A 352 2.55 11.32 -13.03
CA ILE A 352 3.96 11.41 -12.62
C ILE A 352 4.63 10.03 -12.72
N ARG A 353 3.97 8.96 -12.26
CA ARG A 353 4.51 7.59 -12.38
C ARG A 353 4.73 7.19 -13.82
N GLU A 354 3.79 7.47 -14.71
CA GLU A 354 3.87 7.14 -16.13
C GLU A 354 4.99 7.92 -16.83
N ASN A 355 5.10 9.23 -16.57
CA ASN A 355 6.16 10.07 -17.10
C ASN A 355 7.55 9.59 -16.64
N ASN A 356 7.70 9.29 -15.35
CA ASN A 356 8.95 8.77 -14.81
C ASN A 356 9.31 7.40 -15.42
N SER A 357 8.31 6.53 -15.58
CA SER A 357 8.50 5.21 -16.21
C SER A 357 8.93 5.34 -17.68
N ALA A 358 8.30 6.24 -18.43
CA ALA A 358 8.66 6.53 -19.82
C ALA A 358 10.07 7.14 -19.94
N SER A 359 10.43 8.05 -19.03
CA SER A 359 11.76 8.67 -18.97
C SER A 359 12.85 7.64 -18.68
N ILE A 360 12.66 6.79 -17.65
CA ILE A 360 13.59 5.72 -17.31
C ILE A 360 13.74 4.75 -18.48
N LYS A 361 12.62 4.35 -19.12
CA LYS A 361 12.65 3.50 -20.30
C LYS A 361 13.46 4.12 -21.44
N GLY A 362 13.26 5.40 -21.73
CA GLY A 362 14.03 6.13 -22.73
C GLY A 362 15.52 6.18 -22.42
N GLN A 363 15.90 6.43 -21.16
CA GLN A 363 17.30 6.40 -20.73
C GLN A 363 17.93 5.01 -20.90
N MET A 364 17.21 3.94 -20.53
CA MET A 364 17.68 2.56 -20.71
C MET A 364 17.87 2.22 -22.20
N GLU A 365 16.95 2.62 -23.07
CA GLU A 365 17.06 2.40 -24.52
C GLU A 365 18.29 3.11 -25.10
N LEU A 366 18.58 4.34 -24.68
CA LEU A 366 19.79 5.06 -25.10
C LEU A 366 21.06 4.36 -24.60
N ARG A 367 21.07 3.86 -23.35
CA ARG A 367 22.21 3.13 -22.81
C ARG A 367 22.45 1.80 -23.53
N ILE A 368 21.39 1.07 -23.87
CA ILE A 368 21.46 -0.16 -24.67
C ILE A 368 22.07 0.14 -26.04
N LYS A 369 21.54 1.13 -26.77
CA LYS A 369 22.08 1.52 -28.09
C LYS A 369 23.57 1.89 -28.02
N HIS A 370 23.97 2.61 -26.97
CA HIS A 370 25.36 2.97 -26.77
C HIS A 370 26.24 1.72 -26.55
N LEU A 371 25.86 0.82 -25.64
CA LEU A 371 26.60 -0.41 -25.36
C LEU A 371 26.65 -1.34 -26.58
N GLU A 372 25.57 -1.44 -27.35
CA GLU A 372 25.54 -2.18 -28.62
C GLU A 372 26.56 -1.61 -29.62
N SER A 373 26.68 -0.29 -29.69
CA SER A 373 27.68 0.36 -30.56
C SER A 373 29.12 0.13 -30.08
N GLU A 374 29.36 0.09 -28.77
CA GLU A 374 30.68 -0.23 -28.20
C GLU A 374 31.05 -1.69 -28.45
N LEU A 375 30.11 -2.62 -28.24
CA LEU A 375 30.29 -4.03 -28.55
C LEU A 375 30.58 -4.25 -30.04
N PHE A 376 29.87 -3.53 -30.92
CA PHE A 376 30.13 -3.61 -32.36
C PHE A 376 31.57 -3.16 -32.69
N LYS A 377 32.04 -2.05 -32.13
CA LYS A 377 33.42 -1.58 -32.31
C LYS A 377 34.44 -2.62 -31.80
N MET A 378 34.23 -3.15 -30.60
CA MET A 378 35.11 -4.19 -30.04
C MET A 378 35.16 -5.43 -30.92
N ARG A 379 34.01 -5.90 -31.43
CA ARG A 379 33.96 -7.05 -32.35
C ARG A 379 34.74 -6.79 -33.63
N THR A 380 34.64 -5.60 -34.22
CA THR A 380 35.43 -5.26 -35.42
C THR A 380 36.93 -5.23 -35.13
N GLN A 381 37.34 -4.75 -33.95
CA GLN A 381 38.73 -4.77 -33.53
C GLN A 381 39.24 -6.19 -33.28
N GLU A 382 38.44 -7.03 -32.62
CA GLU A 382 38.73 -8.44 -32.39
C GLU A 382 38.92 -9.20 -33.72
N ASP A 383 38.02 -8.98 -34.69
CA ASP A 383 38.14 -9.59 -36.02
C ASP A 383 39.42 -9.16 -36.75
N SER A 384 39.84 -7.90 -36.59
CA SER A 384 41.11 -7.38 -37.13
C SER A 384 42.31 -8.06 -36.46
N ASN A 385 42.32 -8.12 -35.13
CA ASN A 385 43.37 -8.76 -34.35
C ASN A 385 43.47 -10.26 -34.68
N ARG A 386 42.34 -10.95 -34.86
CA ARG A 386 42.29 -12.36 -35.25
C ARG A 386 42.92 -12.59 -36.62
N LYS A 387 42.70 -11.69 -37.58
CA LYS A 387 43.36 -11.74 -38.91
C LYS A 387 44.87 -11.53 -38.79
N GLN A 388 45.31 -10.53 -38.02
CA GLN A 388 46.74 -10.28 -37.79
C GLN A 388 47.44 -11.45 -37.11
N LEU A 389 46.78 -12.08 -36.13
CA LEU A 389 47.30 -13.27 -35.47
C LEU A 389 47.46 -14.44 -36.45
N GLY A 390 46.49 -14.65 -37.35
CA GLY A 390 46.58 -15.67 -38.40
C GLY A 390 47.80 -15.46 -39.32
N ILE A 391 48.04 -14.23 -39.75
CA ILE A 391 49.23 -13.87 -40.55
C ILE A 391 50.52 -14.14 -39.77
N TYR A 392 50.57 -13.74 -38.50
CA TYR A 392 51.74 -14.00 -37.65
C TYR A 392 52.03 -15.49 -37.49
N GLN A 393 50.99 -16.31 -37.27
CA GLN A 393 51.11 -17.77 -37.18
C GLN A 393 51.68 -18.37 -38.48
N GLU A 394 51.22 -17.90 -39.64
CA GLU A 394 51.72 -18.34 -40.95
C GLU A 394 53.21 -18.01 -41.12
N ILE A 395 53.63 -16.79 -40.78
CA ILE A 395 55.04 -16.39 -40.82
C ILE A 395 55.91 -17.26 -39.89
N CYS A 396 55.43 -17.56 -38.68
CA CYS A 396 56.16 -18.44 -37.76
C CYS A 396 56.33 -19.86 -38.31
N LEU A 397 55.29 -20.39 -38.97
CA LEU A 397 55.34 -21.70 -39.61
C LEU A 397 56.32 -21.73 -40.78
N GLU A 398 56.31 -20.71 -41.63
CA GLU A 398 57.27 -20.56 -42.73
C GLU A 398 58.72 -20.44 -42.21
N GLY A 399 58.96 -19.59 -41.20
CA GLY A 399 60.27 -19.44 -40.59
C GLY A 399 60.81 -20.74 -39.98
N PHE A 400 59.93 -21.54 -39.38
CA PHE A 400 60.28 -22.88 -38.88
C PHE A 400 60.67 -23.84 -40.02
N GLN A 401 59.91 -23.86 -41.12
CA GLN A 401 60.23 -24.70 -42.28
C GLN A 401 61.57 -24.32 -42.93
N ILE A 402 61.87 -23.02 -43.02
CA ILE A 402 63.16 -22.53 -43.53
C ILE A 402 64.30 -22.98 -42.62
N THR A 403 64.18 -22.78 -41.30
CA THR A 403 65.20 -23.16 -40.32
C THR A 403 65.49 -24.66 -40.37
N LYS A 404 64.42 -25.47 -40.47
CA LYS A 404 64.54 -26.92 -40.64
C LYS A 404 65.30 -27.29 -41.91
N SER A 405 64.94 -26.67 -43.04
CA SER A 405 65.59 -26.93 -44.34
C SER A 405 67.08 -26.57 -44.32
N LEU A 406 67.44 -25.44 -43.70
CA LEU A 406 68.83 -25.02 -43.54
C LEU A 406 69.62 -25.95 -42.62
N SER A 407 69.00 -26.44 -41.54
CA SER A 407 69.62 -27.45 -40.66
C SER A 407 69.93 -28.72 -41.43
N ASP A 408 68.97 -29.23 -42.22
CA ASP A 408 69.16 -30.42 -43.05
C ASP A 408 70.29 -30.23 -44.09
N GLU A 409 70.43 -29.04 -44.66
CA GLU A 409 71.51 -28.70 -45.58
C GLU A 409 72.87 -28.62 -44.86
N LEU A 410 72.92 -27.98 -43.70
CA LEU A 410 74.12 -27.90 -42.87
C LEU A 410 74.62 -29.30 -42.48
N ASP A 411 73.72 -30.18 -42.04
CA ASP A 411 74.07 -31.56 -41.70
C ASP A 411 74.64 -32.32 -42.91
N LYS A 412 74.06 -32.16 -44.10
CA LYS A 412 74.62 -32.73 -45.35
C LYS A 412 76.02 -32.20 -45.66
N THR A 413 76.26 -30.90 -45.48
CA THR A 413 77.60 -30.32 -45.72
C THR A 413 78.63 -30.81 -44.70
N ASN A 414 78.22 -30.96 -43.44
CA ASN A 414 79.07 -31.49 -42.38
C ASN A 414 79.44 -32.95 -42.64
N GLU A 415 78.50 -33.78 -43.10
CA GLU A 415 78.80 -35.16 -43.49
C GLU A 415 79.77 -35.23 -44.68
N LYS A 416 79.58 -34.41 -45.71
CA LYS A 416 80.55 -34.30 -46.83
C LYS A 416 81.93 -33.83 -46.36
N LEU A 417 81.97 -32.85 -45.45
CA LEU A 417 83.22 -32.33 -44.89
C LEU A 417 83.95 -33.41 -44.06
N LYS A 418 83.21 -34.17 -43.25
CA LYS A 418 83.75 -35.34 -42.52
C LYS A 418 84.34 -36.33 -43.51
N GLU A 419 83.63 -36.66 -44.59
CA GLU A 419 84.13 -37.57 -45.63
C GLU A 419 85.43 -37.07 -46.26
N VAL A 420 85.49 -35.80 -46.69
CA VAL A 420 86.70 -35.19 -47.25
C VAL A 420 87.85 -35.17 -46.24
N ASN A 421 87.57 -34.82 -44.98
CA ASN A 421 88.57 -34.82 -43.91
C ASN A 421 89.13 -36.24 -43.68
N THR A 422 88.29 -37.28 -43.70
CA THR A 422 88.77 -38.67 -43.60
C THR A 422 89.65 -39.06 -44.80
N LYS A 423 89.26 -38.67 -46.03
CA LYS A 423 90.06 -38.89 -47.25
C LYS A 423 91.42 -38.19 -47.17
N LEU A 424 91.44 -36.91 -46.78
CA LEU A 424 92.66 -36.13 -46.61
C LEU A 424 93.58 -36.72 -45.53
N LEU A 425 93.00 -37.22 -44.43
CA LEU A 425 93.77 -37.86 -43.36
C LEU A 425 94.45 -39.15 -43.87
N ILE A 426 93.72 -39.98 -44.62
CA ILE A 426 94.27 -41.19 -45.26
C ILE A 426 95.40 -40.82 -46.21
N GLU A 427 95.21 -39.80 -47.06
CA GLU A 427 96.22 -39.33 -48.00
C GLU A 427 97.46 -38.72 -47.29
N LYS A 428 97.26 -37.99 -46.19
CA LYS A 428 98.37 -37.52 -45.34
C LYS A 428 99.15 -38.70 -44.77
N HIS A 429 98.49 -39.74 -44.28
CA HIS A 429 99.16 -40.94 -43.78
C HIS A 429 99.92 -41.69 -44.88
N TYR A 430 99.33 -41.81 -46.07
CA TYR A 430 99.99 -42.40 -47.25
C TYR A 430 101.23 -41.59 -47.67
N ASN A 431 101.11 -40.26 -47.80
CA ASN A 431 102.23 -39.37 -48.14
C ASN A 431 103.32 -39.36 -47.06
N ARG A 432 102.94 -39.40 -45.77
CA ARG A 432 103.88 -39.54 -44.66
C ARG A 432 104.59 -40.89 -44.73
N SER A 433 103.90 -41.96 -45.10
CA SER A 433 104.51 -43.27 -45.36
C SER A 433 105.50 -43.24 -46.54
N LEU A 434 105.22 -42.49 -47.62
CA LEU A 434 106.18 -42.29 -48.71
C LEU A 434 107.42 -41.51 -48.24
N GLN A 435 107.24 -40.45 -47.44
CA GLN A 435 108.33 -39.64 -46.89
C GLN A 435 109.23 -40.40 -45.90
N HIS A 436 108.72 -41.46 -45.26
CA HIS A 436 109.52 -42.33 -44.39
C HIS A 436 110.33 -43.40 -45.15
N SER A 437 110.25 -43.47 -46.49
CA SER A 437 111.04 -44.40 -47.32
C SER A 437 112.37 -43.84 -47.86
N THR A 438 112.65 -42.55 -47.68
CA THR A 438 113.94 -41.94 -48.08
C THR A 438 114.41 -40.95 -47.00
N LEU A 439 115.52 -41.30 -46.34
CA LEU A 439 116.21 -40.39 -45.41
C LEU A 439 116.96 -39.28 -46.18
N SER A 440 116.99 -38.10 -45.54
CA SER A 440 117.93 -36.98 -45.72
C SER A 440 117.54 -35.87 -46.72
N THR A 441 116.97 -34.76 -46.22
CA THR A 441 117.67 -33.46 -46.08
C THR A 441 116.75 -32.33 -45.55
N ARG A 442 117.28 -31.58 -44.58
CA ARG A 442 117.08 -30.14 -44.23
C ARG A 442 115.67 -29.57 -43.94
N PRO A 443 115.47 -28.84 -42.82
CA PRO A 443 114.22 -28.12 -42.58
C PRO A 443 114.15 -26.88 -43.48
N VAL A 444 113.13 -26.82 -44.34
CA VAL A 444 112.77 -25.58 -45.05
C VAL A 444 111.80 -24.81 -44.17
N SER A 445 112.17 -23.54 -43.99
CA SER A 445 111.58 -22.50 -43.15
C SER A 445 110.06 -22.37 -43.32
N GLU A 446 109.37 -22.15 -42.19
CA GLU A 446 108.00 -21.67 -42.13
C GLU A 446 107.85 -20.40 -42.98
N CYS A 447 107.07 -20.50 -44.07
CA CYS A 447 106.57 -19.33 -44.75
C CYS A 447 105.28 -18.91 -44.05
N HIS A 448 105.35 -17.83 -43.27
CA HIS A 448 104.18 -17.11 -42.80
C HIS A 448 103.42 -16.56 -44.03
N CYS A 449 102.39 -17.27 -44.47
CA CYS A 449 101.34 -16.64 -45.26
C CYS A 449 100.43 -15.89 -44.29
N THR A 450 100.69 -14.59 -44.19
CA THR A 450 99.80 -13.59 -43.59
C THR A 450 98.37 -13.81 -44.07
N VAL A 451 97.47 -13.92 -43.10
CA VAL A 451 96.03 -13.80 -43.27
C VAL A 451 95.74 -12.42 -43.86
N ASN A 452 95.45 -12.35 -45.16
CA ASN A 452 94.66 -11.25 -45.70
C ASN A 452 93.20 -11.55 -45.34
N HIS A 453 92.72 -10.98 -44.23
CA HIS A 453 91.31 -10.66 -44.11
C HIS A 453 91.04 -9.43 -44.96
N ASP A 454 90.96 -9.64 -46.28
CA ASP A 454 90.29 -8.67 -47.13
C ASP A 454 88.79 -8.75 -46.83
N CYS A 455 88.31 -7.68 -46.21
CA CYS A 455 86.90 -7.35 -46.02
C CYS A 455 86.17 -7.44 -47.36
N PHE A 456 85.47 -8.55 -47.61
CA PHE A 456 84.35 -8.56 -48.53
C PHE A 456 83.17 -7.84 -47.86
N VAL A 457 83.13 -6.52 -48.04
CA VAL A 457 81.91 -5.74 -47.92
C VAL A 457 80.97 -6.22 -49.02
N PHE A 458 80.05 -7.12 -48.68
CA PHE A 458 78.84 -7.27 -49.47
C PHE A 458 77.90 -6.13 -49.11
N ASP A 459 77.89 -5.14 -50.00
CA ASP A 459 76.81 -4.17 -50.15
C ASP A 459 75.48 -4.94 -50.29
N ARG A 460 74.59 -4.75 -49.31
CA ARG A 460 73.18 -5.10 -49.44
C ARG A 460 72.33 -3.95 -48.92
N SER A 461 72.43 -2.84 -49.65
CA SER A 461 71.39 -1.82 -49.70
C SER A 461 70.11 -2.41 -50.33
N PHE A 462 69.12 -2.75 -49.50
CA PHE A 462 67.72 -2.77 -49.89
C PHE A 462 66.87 -2.22 -48.75
N THR A 463 66.66 -0.90 -48.77
CA THR A 463 65.52 -0.27 -48.13
C THR A 463 64.35 -0.27 -49.12
N PRO A 464 63.14 -0.63 -48.66
CA PRO A 464 61.94 -0.01 -49.20
C PRO A 464 61.41 0.96 -48.15
N ARG A 465 61.67 2.23 -48.41
CA ARG A 465 60.94 3.38 -47.89
C ARG A 465 59.43 3.15 -48.06
N ARG A 466 58.66 3.13 -46.98
CA ARG A 466 57.24 3.51 -47.00
C ARG A 466 56.85 4.23 -45.72
N ASN A 467 56.35 5.43 -45.94
CA ASN A 467 56.03 6.48 -44.98
C ASN A 467 55.10 6.00 -43.86
N LEU A 468 55.53 6.10 -42.59
CA LEU A 468 54.58 6.26 -41.48
C LEU A 468 54.17 7.73 -41.44
N VAL A 469 53.00 8.02 -41.99
CA VAL A 469 52.24 9.21 -41.63
C VAL A 469 51.70 8.96 -40.22
N ALA A 470 52.19 9.73 -39.26
CA ALA A 470 51.59 9.81 -37.93
C ALA A 470 50.15 10.35 -38.08
N PRO A 471 49.13 9.74 -37.46
CA PRO A 471 47.85 10.41 -37.28
C PRO A 471 48.03 11.45 -36.17
N THR A 472 48.02 12.71 -36.59
CA THR A 472 47.75 13.88 -35.78
C THR A 472 46.59 13.65 -34.83
N SER A 473 46.80 14.01 -33.56
CA SER A 473 45.74 14.20 -32.57
C SER A 473 44.71 15.18 -33.11
N ASN A 474 43.43 14.80 -33.09
CA ASN A 474 42.36 15.80 -33.18
C ASN A 474 41.98 16.26 -31.77
N PRO A 475 41.71 17.56 -31.58
CA PRO A 475 41.32 18.11 -30.29
C PRO A 475 39.87 17.72 -29.97
N TRP A 476 39.64 17.38 -28.71
CA TRP A 476 38.31 17.39 -28.10
C TRP A 476 37.67 18.78 -28.24
N PRO A 477 36.37 18.89 -28.58
CA PRO A 477 35.60 20.08 -28.27
C PRO A 477 35.06 19.97 -26.84
N SER A 478 35.36 21.00 -26.05
CA SER A 478 34.74 21.29 -24.75
C SER A 478 33.22 21.42 -24.88
N ASN A 479 32.49 20.75 -24.00
CA ASN A 479 31.10 21.10 -23.68
C ASN A 479 31.12 22.25 -22.66
N GLU A 480 30.67 23.42 -23.09
CA GLU A 480 30.18 24.47 -22.19
C GLU A 480 28.65 24.43 -22.11
N SER A 481 28.18 24.95 -20.99
CA SER A 481 26.86 24.85 -20.39
C SER A 481 25.67 25.27 -21.24
N MET A 482 24.53 24.61 -21.01
CA MET A 482 23.25 25.32 -20.92
C MET A 482 22.55 24.99 -19.61
N GLN A 483 22.36 26.03 -18.81
CA GLN A 483 21.30 26.13 -17.82
C GLN A 483 19.93 25.94 -18.48
N ASN A 484 19.11 25.10 -17.88
CA ASN A 484 17.72 25.38 -17.53
C ASN A 484 17.26 24.40 -16.45
#